data_AF-A0A955YV29-F1
#
_entry.id   AF-A0A955YV29-F1
#
_cell.length_a   1.000
_cell.length_b   1.000
_cell.length_c   1.000
_cell.angle_alpha   90.00
_cell.angle_beta   90.00
_cell.angle_gamma   90.00
#
_symmetry.space_group_name_H-M   'P 1'
#
loop_
_entity.id
_entity.type
_entity.pdbx_description
1 polymer ?
#
loop_
_entity_poly.entity_id
_entity_poly.type
_entity_poly.pdbx_seq_one_letter_code
_entity_poly.pdbx_strand_id
1 'polypeptide(L)'
;MLASLRLRGVLLVALWLPWGCTADPGAPAGPVDGGVFEPASCDVTDPGPAPVRRLRVVEYDNILADLLGDETKPGTRFLTTETRQGDSRLADELLAEEHLRAAEDVAKRAAEDPKELMGCDPTTSSFGECAEGFLEDLARRAFRRPLSKEEKTALFLSYSTWKRDWGTAMAVEMSVGRILMSPHFLYRIELVDDSADGGERVPLDDYEMASRLSFFLWETMPDDELFEAAEKGELRTRDGVAMHAARMLEDPRSDAMLQNFHANWLSLGALDGLVKDSEIFPDFSPEIATLLREQTELFIKDVFRDGDGRWASLLTSDTFFVNDTLAEFYGIDGTFSDGFEPVSLPADRPLGVFSQGAFPAIHARGDGTSPVRRGIFMLGKVLCGAVPDVPP
;
A
#
# COMPACT_ATOMS: atom_id res chain seq x y z
N MET A 1 18.19 -18.24 -20.05
CA MET A 1 19.50 -17.63 -19.75
C MET A 1 19.47 -16.10 -19.73
N LEU A 2 18.57 -15.44 -20.48
CA LEU A 2 18.32 -13.99 -20.35
C LEU A 2 17.43 -13.61 -19.14
N ALA A 3 16.52 -14.50 -18.72
CA ALA A 3 15.74 -14.32 -17.49
C ALA A 3 16.58 -14.34 -16.20
N SER A 4 17.66 -15.14 -16.15
CA SER A 4 18.55 -15.23 -14.97
C SER A 4 19.50 -14.03 -14.81
N LEU A 5 19.60 -13.14 -15.81
CA LEU A 5 20.35 -11.88 -15.71
C LEU A 5 19.46 -10.73 -15.23
N ARG A 6 18.14 -10.73 -15.55
CA ARG A 6 17.15 -9.77 -15.03
C ARG A 6 17.01 -9.85 -13.51
N LEU A 7 17.10 -11.07 -12.97
CA LEU A 7 17.06 -11.32 -11.54
C LEU A 7 18.23 -10.68 -10.76
N ARG A 8 19.41 -10.46 -11.36
CA ARG A 8 20.58 -9.94 -10.60
C ARG A 8 20.41 -8.48 -10.15
N GLY A 9 19.65 -7.65 -10.86
CA GLY A 9 19.38 -6.25 -10.45
C GLY A 9 18.47 -6.17 -9.24
N VAL A 10 17.38 -6.95 -9.26
CA VAL A 10 16.37 -7.02 -8.19
C VAL A 10 16.87 -7.84 -6.99
N LEU A 11 17.58 -8.95 -7.22
CA LEU A 11 18.16 -9.78 -6.13
C LEU A 11 19.33 -9.15 -5.40
N LEU A 12 20.15 -8.31 -6.05
CA LEU A 12 21.25 -7.64 -5.35
C LEU A 12 20.73 -6.59 -4.36
N VAL A 13 19.52 -6.09 -4.57
CA VAL A 13 18.82 -5.21 -3.63
C VAL A 13 18.01 -6.02 -2.60
N ALA A 14 17.42 -7.16 -2.99
CA ALA A 14 16.72 -8.06 -2.06
C ALA A 14 17.65 -8.83 -1.09
N LEU A 15 18.93 -9.01 -1.42
CA LEU A 15 19.94 -9.56 -0.50
C LEU A 15 20.41 -8.56 0.56
N TRP A 16 19.94 -7.31 0.52
CA TRP A 16 20.30 -6.24 1.46
C TRP A 16 19.10 -5.47 2.04
N LEU A 17 17.86 -5.96 1.87
CA LEU A 17 16.65 -5.31 2.39
C LEU A 17 15.75 -6.16 3.31
N PRO A 18 16.24 -6.94 4.29
CA PRO A 18 15.44 -7.29 5.46
C PRO A 18 15.83 -6.45 6.69
N TRP A 19 16.67 -5.43 6.56
CA TRP A 19 17.18 -4.68 7.71
C TRP A 19 16.45 -3.36 7.80
N GLY A 20 15.46 -3.29 8.70
CA GLY A 20 15.07 -2.01 9.30
C GLY A 20 16.30 -1.48 10.03
N CYS A 21 17.06 -0.60 9.37
CA CYS A 21 18.19 0.06 9.99
C CYS A 21 17.64 1.17 10.88
N THR A 22 17.86 1.08 12.19
CA THR A 22 17.73 2.22 13.09
C THR A 22 19.06 2.96 13.12
N ALA A 23 19.26 3.85 12.15
CA ALA A 23 20.06 5.03 12.45
C ALA A 23 19.12 6.00 13.17
N ASP A 24 19.47 6.43 14.38
CA ASP A 24 18.83 7.58 15.00
C ASP A 24 19.34 8.83 14.27
N PRO A 25 18.57 9.44 13.34
CA PRO A 25 19.06 10.57 12.59
C PRO A 25 19.05 11.78 13.53
N GLY A 26 20.19 12.02 14.18
CA GLY A 26 20.33 13.09 15.17
C GLY A 26 20.81 12.66 16.55
N ALA A 27 21.16 11.39 16.77
CA ALA A 27 21.97 11.06 17.94
C ALA A 27 23.23 11.96 17.93
N PRO A 28 23.52 12.72 19.01
CA PRO A 28 24.56 13.73 18.99
C PRO A 28 25.94 13.06 18.91
N ALA A 29 26.43 12.85 17.70
CA ALA A 29 27.85 12.90 17.48
C ALA A 29 28.31 14.30 17.87
N GLY A 30 29.33 14.39 18.72
CA GLY A 30 29.93 15.66 19.12
C GLY A 30 30.30 16.53 17.91
N PRO A 31 30.66 17.79 18.12
CA PRO A 31 30.81 18.75 17.03
C PRO A 31 31.86 18.25 16.02
N VAL A 32 31.40 17.87 14.84
CA VAL A 32 32.28 17.52 13.71
C VAL A 32 32.15 18.62 12.67
N ASP A 33 33.26 19.33 12.51
CA ASP A 33 33.49 20.36 11.51
C ASP A 33 33.51 19.68 10.12
N GLY A 34 32.57 20.03 9.24
CA GLY A 34 32.62 19.70 7.81
C GLY A 34 32.48 18.22 7.42
N GLY A 35 31.24 17.75 7.28
CA GLY A 35 30.83 16.91 6.16
C GLY A 35 31.48 15.53 5.97
N VAL A 36 31.16 14.59 6.86
CA VAL A 36 31.08 13.15 6.50
C VAL A 36 29.87 12.58 7.24
N PHE A 37 28.83 12.20 6.49
CA PHE A 37 27.76 11.38 7.07
C PHE A 37 28.35 10.00 7.35
N GLU A 38 28.42 9.57 8.61
CA GLU A 38 28.69 8.16 8.89
C GLU A 38 27.56 7.33 8.27
N PRO A 39 27.88 6.31 7.46
CA PRO A 39 26.85 5.45 6.91
C PRO A 39 26.09 4.79 8.06
N ALA A 40 24.76 4.73 7.95
CA ALA A 40 23.91 4.03 8.90
C ALA A 40 24.46 2.61 9.13
N SER A 41 24.92 2.33 10.35
CA SER A 41 25.23 0.97 10.77
C SER A 41 23.92 0.22 10.95
N CYS A 42 23.78 -0.91 10.26
CA CYS A 42 22.64 -1.81 10.42
C CYS A 42 23.00 -2.96 11.39
N ASP A 43 23.94 -2.73 12.32
CA ASP A 43 24.38 -3.72 13.30
C ASP A 43 23.32 -4.00 14.37
N VAL A 44 22.36 -3.08 14.54
CA VAL A 44 21.20 -3.22 15.42
C VAL A 44 19.93 -3.26 14.58
N THR A 45 19.23 -4.40 14.62
CA THR A 45 17.92 -4.58 14.00
C THR A 45 16.84 -4.31 15.04
N ASP A 46 16.27 -3.11 14.99
CA ASP A 46 15.05 -2.77 15.69
C ASP A 46 13.93 -2.63 14.65
N PRO A 47 12.96 -3.58 14.61
CA PRO A 47 11.85 -3.53 13.65
C PRO A 47 10.85 -2.39 13.95
N GLY A 48 11.02 -1.67 15.07
CA GLY A 48 10.09 -0.68 15.56
C GLY A 48 8.82 -1.31 16.15
N PRO A 49 7.89 -0.49 16.64
CA PRO A 49 6.63 -0.98 17.17
C PRO A 49 5.74 -1.60 16.09
N ALA A 50 4.96 -2.61 16.47
CA ALA A 50 3.92 -3.24 15.68
C ALA A 50 2.53 -2.76 16.14
N PRO A 51 2.06 -1.57 15.72
CA PRO A 51 0.74 -1.12 16.12
C PRO A 51 -0.38 -1.85 15.40
N VAL A 52 -1.50 -2.03 16.09
CA VAL A 52 -2.78 -2.36 15.44
C VAL A 52 -3.10 -1.25 14.45
N ARG A 53 -3.24 -1.59 13.17
CA ARG A 53 -3.42 -0.62 12.09
C ARG A 53 -4.70 -0.93 11.33
N ARG A 54 -5.59 0.07 11.16
CA ARG A 54 -6.76 -0.10 10.30
C ARG A 54 -6.35 -0.20 8.84
N LEU A 55 -7.10 -0.97 8.07
CA LEU A 55 -6.96 -1.02 6.62
C LEU A 55 -7.11 0.38 6.03
N ARG A 56 -6.20 0.74 5.11
CA ARG A 56 -6.38 1.92 4.26
C ARG A 56 -7.57 1.70 3.35
N VAL A 57 -8.13 2.78 2.81
CA VAL A 57 -9.22 2.74 1.82
C VAL A 57 -8.90 1.78 0.67
N VAL A 58 -7.70 1.89 0.09
CA VAL A 58 -7.26 1.01 -1.01
C VAL A 58 -7.16 -0.46 -0.59
N GLU A 59 -6.67 -0.72 0.63
CA GLU A 59 -6.54 -2.08 1.16
C GLU A 59 -7.92 -2.70 1.43
N TYR A 60 -8.86 -1.90 1.97
CA TYR A 60 -10.23 -2.32 2.20
C TYR A 60 -10.93 -2.70 0.89
N ASP A 61 -10.86 -1.82 -0.11
CA ASP A 61 -11.50 -2.05 -1.41
C ASP A 61 -10.88 -3.24 -2.17
N ASN A 62 -9.55 -3.39 -2.14
CA ASN A 62 -8.87 -4.53 -2.79
C ASN A 62 -9.27 -5.87 -2.16
N ILE A 63 -9.35 -5.94 -0.82
CA ILE A 63 -9.78 -7.18 -0.16
C ILE A 63 -11.22 -7.52 -0.53
N LEU A 64 -12.12 -6.53 -0.61
CA LEU A 64 -13.50 -6.80 -1.01
C LEU A 64 -13.60 -7.33 -2.45
N ALA A 65 -12.79 -6.80 -3.36
CA ALA A 65 -12.68 -7.32 -4.71
C ALA A 65 -12.15 -8.77 -4.71
N ASP A 66 -11.09 -9.06 -3.96
CA ASP A 66 -10.51 -10.41 -3.89
C ASP A 66 -11.41 -11.43 -3.16
N LEU A 67 -12.14 -10.98 -2.14
CA LEU A 67 -12.91 -11.84 -1.25
C LEU A 67 -14.33 -12.11 -1.76
N LEU A 68 -14.96 -11.11 -2.39
CA LEU A 68 -16.38 -11.12 -2.77
C LEU A 68 -16.61 -10.71 -4.23
N GLY A 69 -15.58 -10.34 -4.99
CA GLY A 69 -15.73 -9.79 -6.34
C GLY A 69 -16.32 -8.38 -6.37
N ASP A 70 -16.36 -7.67 -5.24
CA ASP A 70 -16.97 -6.34 -5.17
C ASP A 70 -15.96 -5.24 -5.59
N GLU A 71 -16.08 -4.78 -6.83
CA GLU A 71 -15.27 -3.70 -7.40
C GLU A 71 -15.90 -2.30 -7.24
N THR A 72 -16.95 -2.14 -6.42
CA THR A 72 -17.69 -0.87 -6.29
C THR A 72 -16.95 0.21 -5.49
N LYS A 73 -15.79 -0.14 -4.91
CA LYS A 73 -14.93 0.74 -4.10
C LYS A 73 -15.67 1.48 -2.98
N PRO A 74 -16.40 0.75 -2.12
CA PRO A 74 -17.21 1.36 -1.07
C PRO A 74 -16.40 2.21 -0.08
N GLY A 75 -15.09 1.96 0.08
CA GLY A 75 -14.20 2.70 0.97
C GLY A 75 -13.97 4.16 0.56
N THR A 76 -14.28 4.54 -0.67
CA THR A 76 -14.24 5.95 -1.13
C THR A 76 -15.18 6.87 -0.34
N ARG A 77 -16.17 6.31 0.36
CA ARG A 77 -17.04 7.07 1.27
C ARG A 77 -16.37 7.42 2.59
N PHE A 78 -15.30 6.72 2.96
CA PHE A 78 -14.63 6.92 4.25
C PHE A 78 -14.01 8.31 4.26
N LEU A 79 -14.51 9.18 5.12
CA LEU A 79 -13.93 10.51 5.29
C LEU A 79 -12.47 10.37 5.72
N THR A 80 -11.57 11.02 4.99
CA THR A 80 -10.12 10.84 5.13
C THR A 80 -9.58 11.58 6.36
N THR A 81 -9.78 10.99 7.54
CA THR A 81 -8.97 11.34 8.73
C THR A 81 -7.49 10.91 8.56
N GLU A 82 -7.16 10.19 7.49
CA GLU A 82 -5.79 9.87 7.03
C GLU A 82 -4.89 11.11 6.84
N THR A 83 -5.48 12.31 6.68
CA THR A 83 -4.74 13.56 6.36
C THR A 83 -4.06 14.24 7.54
N ARG A 84 -4.29 13.79 8.78
CA ARG A 84 -3.55 14.28 9.95
C ARG A 84 -2.92 13.11 10.70
N GLN A 85 -1.61 12.98 10.56
CA GLN A 85 -0.74 12.24 11.49
C GLN A 85 -0.65 10.71 11.39
N GLY A 86 -1.15 10.06 10.33
CA GLY A 86 -0.86 8.64 10.09
C GLY A 86 -1.29 7.70 11.23
N ASP A 87 -2.19 8.14 12.11
CA ASP A 87 -2.70 7.36 13.23
C ASP A 87 -4.00 6.66 12.78
N SER A 88 -3.86 5.67 11.88
CA SER A 88 -5.00 4.88 11.39
C SER A 88 -5.61 3.95 12.45
N ARG A 89 -5.28 4.13 13.74
CA ARG A 89 -5.63 3.21 14.83
C ARG A 89 -7.02 3.43 15.40
N LEU A 90 -7.53 4.66 15.33
CA LEU A 90 -8.79 5.04 15.94
C LEU A 90 -9.87 5.24 14.88
N ALA A 91 -11.05 4.69 15.13
CA ALA A 91 -12.27 5.00 14.41
C ALA A 91 -13.12 5.92 15.28
N ASP A 92 -13.51 7.08 14.74
CA ASP A 92 -14.56 7.90 15.34
C ASP A 92 -15.95 7.32 15.02
N GLU A 93 -16.99 7.87 15.64
CA GLU A 93 -18.38 7.42 15.47
C GLU A 93 -18.84 7.48 14.02
N LEU A 94 -18.52 8.56 13.31
CA LEU A 94 -18.91 8.76 11.91
C LEU A 94 -18.27 7.71 11.01
N LEU A 95 -16.97 7.48 11.20
CA LEU A 95 -16.25 6.47 10.47
C LEU A 95 -16.78 5.06 10.77
N ALA A 96 -17.15 4.76 12.01
CA ALA A 96 -17.78 3.49 12.36
C ALA A 96 -19.13 3.30 11.64
N GLU A 97 -19.95 4.34 11.53
CA GLU A 97 -21.19 4.32 10.75
C GLU A 97 -20.92 4.08 9.26
N GLU A 98 -19.87 4.69 8.70
CA GLU A 98 -19.50 4.53 7.29
C GLU A 98 -19.06 3.10 6.97
N HIS A 99 -18.28 2.46 7.86
CA HIS A 99 -17.94 1.04 7.73
C HIS A 99 -19.18 0.16 7.82
N LEU A 100 -20.10 0.44 8.76
CA LEU A 100 -21.35 -0.31 8.88
C LEU A 100 -22.15 -0.26 7.58
N ARG A 101 -22.37 0.93 7.03
CA ARG A 101 -23.08 1.09 5.76
C ARG A 101 -22.35 0.41 4.60
N ALA A 102 -21.02 0.50 4.56
CA ALA A 102 -20.23 -0.18 3.54
C ALA A 102 -20.38 -1.70 3.63
N ALA A 103 -20.28 -2.28 4.84
CA ALA A 103 -20.45 -3.71 5.06
C ALA A 103 -21.87 -4.19 4.72
N GLU A 104 -22.91 -3.44 5.09
CA GLU A 104 -24.31 -3.74 4.74
C GLU A 104 -24.52 -3.73 3.21
N ASP A 105 -24.05 -2.68 2.53
CA ASP A 105 -24.18 -2.54 1.08
C ASP A 105 -23.46 -3.69 0.33
N VAL A 106 -22.24 -4.03 0.76
CA VAL A 106 -21.43 -5.11 0.17
C VAL A 106 -22.06 -6.46 0.45
N ALA A 107 -22.46 -6.73 1.69
CA ALA A 107 -23.08 -8.00 2.06
C ALA A 107 -24.38 -8.25 1.29
N LYS A 108 -25.20 -7.21 1.13
CA LYS A 108 -26.44 -7.27 0.35
C LYS A 108 -26.15 -7.62 -1.11
N ARG A 109 -25.19 -6.93 -1.75
CA ARG A 109 -24.78 -7.23 -3.14
C ARG A 109 -24.25 -8.65 -3.28
N ALA A 110 -23.35 -9.07 -2.40
CA ALA A 110 -22.80 -10.42 -2.40
C ALA A 110 -23.90 -11.49 -2.31
N ALA A 111 -24.96 -11.21 -1.54
CA ALA A 111 -26.09 -12.13 -1.36
C ALA A 111 -27.12 -12.11 -2.51
N GLU A 112 -26.97 -11.28 -3.55
CA GLU A 112 -27.90 -11.23 -4.70
C GLU A 112 -27.83 -12.51 -5.54
N ASP A 113 -26.63 -13.10 -5.70
CA ASP A 113 -26.43 -14.43 -6.29
C ASP A 113 -25.67 -15.36 -5.33
N PRO A 114 -26.39 -16.03 -4.40
CA PRO A 114 -25.78 -16.96 -3.45
C PRO A 114 -25.09 -18.15 -4.12
N LYS A 115 -25.48 -18.50 -5.36
CA LYS A 115 -24.89 -19.62 -6.09
C LYS A 115 -23.53 -19.25 -6.63
N GLU A 116 -23.39 -18.06 -7.19
CA GLU A 116 -22.10 -17.52 -7.60
C GLU A 116 -21.19 -17.28 -6.40
N LEU A 117 -21.71 -16.65 -5.34
CA LEU A 117 -20.94 -16.34 -4.13
C LEU A 117 -20.36 -17.59 -3.45
N MET A 118 -21.17 -18.62 -3.24
CA MET A 118 -20.77 -19.80 -2.46
C MET A 118 -20.37 -21.00 -3.34
N GLY A 119 -20.57 -20.93 -4.65
CA GLY A 119 -20.41 -22.08 -5.55
C GLY A 119 -21.43 -23.20 -5.32
N CYS A 120 -22.53 -22.92 -4.62
CA CYS A 120 -23.49 -23.93 -4.14
C CYS A 120 -24.91 -23.69 -4.59
N ASP A 121 -25.63 -24.78 -4.89
CA ASP A 121 -27.00 -24.69 -5.36
C ASP A 121 -27.98 -24.46 -4.18
N PRO A 122 -28.69 -23.30 -4.14
CA PRO A 122 -29.63 -22.97 -3.07
C PRO A 122 -30.85 -23.88 -3.00
N THR A 123 -31.10 -24.69 -4.04
CA THR A 123 -32.22 -25.62 -4.10
C THR A 123 -31.92 -26.98 -3.45
N THR A 124 -30.66 -27.23 -3.07
CA THR A 124 -30.22 -28.51 -2.52
C THR A 124 -30.33 -28.56 -0.99
N SER A 125 -30.56 -29.76 -0.43
CA SER A 125 -30.58 -29.97 1.03
C SER A 125 -29.22 -29.72 1.71
N SER A 126 -28.13 -29.80 0.95
CA SER A 126 -26.76 -29.51 1.38
C SER A 126 -26.43 -28.01 1.46
N PHE A 127 -27.33 -27.13 1.03
CA PHE A 127 -27.07 -25.68 1.00
C PHE A 127 -26.67 -25.11 2.37
N GLY A 128 -27.20 -25.67 3.45
CA GLY A 128 -26.83 -25.28 4.81
C GLY A 128 -25.37 -25.59 5.18
N GLU A 129 -24.93 -26.82 4.93
CA GLU A 129 -23.55 -27.25 5.20
C GLU A 129 -22.55 -26.55 4.29
N CYS A 130 -22.93 -26.31 3.03
CA CYS A 130 -22.12 -25.50 2.13
C CYS A 130 -21.95 -24.07 2.64
N ALA A 131 -23.04 -23.42 3.08
CA ALA A 131 -22.96 -22.06 3.60
C ALA A 131 -22.04 -21.95 4.83
N GLU A 132 -22.02 -22.97 5.71
CA GLU A 132 -21.08 -23.02 6.83
C GLU A 132 -19.62 -23.13 6.35
N GLY A 133 -19.33 -23.99 5.38
CA GLY A 133 -18.00 -24.11 4.79
C GLY A 133 -17.54 -22.83 4.08
N PHE A 134 -18.43 -22.19 3.34
CA PHE A 134 -18.19 -20.89 2.72
C PHE A 134 -17.89 -19.81 3.76
N LEU A 135 -18.72 -19.67 4.79
CA LEU A 135 -18.53 -18.64 5.83
C LEU A 135 -17.24 -18.86 6.63
N GLU A 136 -16.84 -20.11 6.82
CA GLU A 136 -15.55 -20.44 7.45
C GLU A 136 -14.37 -20.01 6.57
N ASP A 137 -14.37 -20.34 5.27
CA ASP A 137 -13.29 -19.92 4.37
C ASP A 137 -13.28 -18.40 4.17
N LEU A 138 -14.44 -17.77 4.02
CA LEU A 138 -14.61 -16.33 3.93
C LEU A 138 -14.01 -15.64 5.16
N ALA A 139 -14.35 -16.11 6.37
CA ALA A 139 -13.81 -15.55 7.60
C ALA A 139 -12.31 -15.82 7.74
N ARG A 140 -11.82 -17.01 7.35
CA ARG A 140 -10.38 -17.35 7.37
C ARG A 140 -9.58 -16.39 6.50
N ARG A 141 -10.05 -16.12 5.28
CA ARG A 141 -9.43 -15.18 4.34
C ARG A 141 -9.55 -13.74 4.84
N ALA A 142 -10.75 -13.31 5.25
CA ALA A 142 -11.01 -11.97 5.77
C ALA A 142 -10.18 -11.64 7.03
N PHE A 143 -10.00 -12.63 7.92
CA PHE A 143 -9.20 -12.49 9.15
C PHE A 143 -7.74 -12.87 8.93
N ARG A 144 -7.39 -13.35 7.74
CA ARG A 144 -6.04 -13.68 7.28
C ARG A 144 -5.32 -14.71 8.16
N ARG A 145 -6.09 -15.52 8.88
CA ARG A 145 -5.63 -16.63 9.72
C ARG A 145 -6.77 -17.63 9.95
N PRO A 146 -6.47 -18.85 10.40
CA PRO A 146 -7.49 -19.76 10.90
C PRO A 146 -8.31 -19.11 12.03
N LEU A 147 -9.61 -19.41 12.05
CA LEU A 147 -10.49 -19.00 13.14
C LEU A 147 -10.15 -19.80 14.39
N SER A 148 -10.15 -19.13 15.54
CA SER A 148 -10.19 -19.80 16.83
C SER A 148 -11.50 -20.59 16.98
N LYS A 149 -11.50 -21.54 17.91
CA LYS A 149 -12.69 -22.34 18.20
C LYS A 149 -13.86 -21.47 18.66
N GLU A 150 -13.57 -20.44 19.43
CA GLU A 150 -14.52 -19.48 19.97
C GLU A 150 -15.13 -18.62 18.87
N GLU A 151 -14.30 -18.10 17.95
CA GLU A 151 -14.76 -17.34 16.78
C GLU A 151 -15.66 -18.18 15.87
N LYS A 152 -15.23 -19.41 15.56
CA LYS A 152 -16.01 -20.35 14.74
C LYS A 152 -17.36 -20.67 15.39
N THR A 153 -17.37 -20.92 16.71
CA THR A 153 -18.60 -21.17 17.46
C THR A 153 -19.54 -19.96 17.45
N ALA A 154 -19.02 -18.75 17.67
CA ALA A 154 -19.82 -17.53 17.68
C ALA A 154 -20.40 -17.19 16.29
N LEU A 155 -19.62 -17.42 15.22
CA LEU A 155 -20.07 -17.24 13.83
C LEU A 155 -21.24 -18.18 13.52
N PHE A 156 -21.10 -19.47 13.79
CA PHE A 156 -22.13 -20.46 13.48
C PHE A 156 -23.36 -20.39 14.38
N LEU A 157 -23.21 -19.94 15.63
CA LEU A 157 -24.36 -19.64 16.49
C LEU A 157 -25.20 -18.48 15.93
N SER A 158 -24.53 -17.43 15.42
CA SER A 158 -25.21 -16.28 14.81
C SER A 158 -25.92 -16.70 13.51
N TYR A 159 -25.19 -17.40 12.64
CA TYR A 159 -25.72 -17.94 11.38
C TYR A 159 -26.94 -18.85 11.62
N SER A 160 -26.85 -19.82 12.53
CA SER A 160 -27.96 -20.74 12.81
C SER A 160 -29.21 -20.03 13.37
N THR A 161 -29.01 -18.99 14.19
CA THR A 161 -30.10 -18.16 14.71
C THR A 161 -30.80 -17.39 13.59
N TRP A 162 -30.04 -16.68 12.76
CA TRP A 162 -30.59 -15.92 11.63
C TRP A 162 -31.24 -16.83 10.58
N LYS A 163 -30.67 -18.01 10.36
CA LYS A 163 -31.24 -19.01 9.44
C LYS A 163 -32.59 -19.51 9.93
N ARG A 164 -32.72 -19.78 11.22
CA ARG A 164 -34.00 -20.20 11.82
C ARG A 164 -35.06 -19.12 11.69
N ASP A 165 -34.68 -17.87 11.94
CA ASP A 165 -35.64 -16.77 12.02
C ASP A 165 -36.01 -16.26 10.62
N TRP A 166 -35.04 -16.07 9.73
CA TRP A 166 -35.17 -15.33 8.46
C TRP A 166 -34.73 -16.12 7.21
N GLY A 167 -34.30 -17.38 7.36
CA GLY A 167 -33.89 -18.24 6.25
C GLY A 167 -32.42 -18.10 5.86
N THR A 168 -31.93 -19.05 5.05
CA THR A 168 -30.49 -19.17 4.75
C THR A 168 -29.90 -17.97 4.02
N ALA A 169 -30.60 -17.42 3.02
CA ALA A 169 -30.08 -16.29 2.24
C ALA A 169 -29.79 -15.06 3.12
N MET A 170 -30.77 -14.68 3.93
CA MET A 170 -30.62 -13.58 4.89
C MET A 170 -29.56 -13.89 5.96
N ALA A 171 -29.46 -15.15 6.42
CA ALA A 171 -28.42 -15.55 7.36
C ALA A 171 -27.00 -15.43 6.77
N VAL A 172 -26.83 -15.72 5.48
CA VAL A 172 -25.56 -15.53 4.75
C VAL A 172 -25.25 -14.04 4.64
N GLU A 173 -26.19 -13.21 4.17
CA GLU A 173 -26.04 -11.75 4.09
C GLU A 173 -25.58 -11.16 5.43
N MET A 174 -26.31 -11.45 6.52
CA MET A 174 -25.94 -10.96 7.85
C MET A 174 -24.59 -11.49 8.35
N SER A 175 -24.22 -12.72 7.96
CA SER A 175 -22.92 -13.30 8.34
C SER A 175 -21.77 -12.66 7.59
N VAL A 176 -21.94 -12.36 6.30
CA VAL A 176 -20.97 -11.57 5.51
C VAL A 176 -20.79 -10.19 6.16
N GLY A 177 -21.90 -9.47 6.41
CA GLY A 177 -21.84 -8.17 7.08
C GLY A 177 -21.14 -8.22 8.45
N ARG A 178 -21.40 -9.26 9.24
CA ARG A 178 -20.72 -9.49 10.53
C ARG A 178 -19.21 -9.68 10.36
N ILE A 179 -18.77 -10.44 9.35
CA ILE A 179 -17.34 -10.67 9.07
C ILE A 179 -16.67 -9.34 8.67
N LEU A 180 -17.31 -8.58 7.78
CA LEU A 180 -16.80 -7.28 7.31
C LEU A 180 -16.79 -6.18 8.40
N MET A 181 -17.58 -6.34 9.46
CA MET A 181 -17.57 -5.44 10.62
C MET A 181 -16.66 -5.91 11.77
N SER A 182 -16.00 -7.06 11.62
CA SER A 182 -15.09 -7.58 12.63
C SER A 182 -13.83 -6.71 12.72
N PRO A 183 -13.32 -6.42 13.93
CA PRO A 183 -11.98 -5.83 14.08
C PRO A 183 -10.89 -6.67 13.41
N HIS A 184 -11.06 -8.00 13.37
CA HIS A 184 -10.12 -8.89 12.67
C HIS A 184 -10.13 -8.73 11.16
N PHE A 185 -11.16 -8.13 10.56
CA PHE A 185 -11.19 -7.72 9.16
C PHE A 185 -10.69 -6.28 8.99
N LEU A 186 -11.26 -5.34 9.75
CA LEU A 186 -11.00 -3.90 9.63
C LEU A 186 -9.57 -3.50 10.01
N TYR A 187 -8.90 -4.30 10.84
CA TYR A 187 -7.56 -4.03 11.32
C TYR A 187 -6.60 -5.17 10.98
N ARG A 188 -5.36 -4.79 10.71
CA ARG A 188 -4.20 -5.65 10.73
C ARG A 188 -3.68 -5.72 12.15
N ILE A 189 -3.85 -6.90 12.75
CA ILE A 189 -3.49 -7.18 14.13
C ILE A 189 -2.37 -8.21 14.09
N GLU A 190 -1.23 -7.84 14.65
CA GLU A 190 -0.13 -8.76 14.97
C GLU A 190 -0.28 -9.10 16.46
N LEU A 191 -0.70 -10.33 16.74
CA LEU A 191 -0.93 -10.87 18.06
C LEU A 191 0.39 -11.40 18.62
N VAL A 192 0.81 -10.86 19.74
CA VAL A 192 1.92 -11.43 20.51
C VAL A 192 1.46 -12.77 21.09
N ASP A 193 2.20 -13.84 20.84
CA ASP A 193 2.03 -15.10 21.58
C ASP A 193 2.27 -14.81 23.07
N ASP A 194 1.29 -15.11 23.93
CA ASP A 194 1.37 -14.92 25.38
C ASP A 194 2.56 -15.66 26.02
N SER A 195 3.16 -16.62 25.30
CA SER A 195 4.37 -17.36 25.70
C SER A 195 5.69 -16.68 25.31
N ALA A 196 5.65 -15.60 24.52
CA ALA A 196 6.82 -14.78 24.27
C ALA A 196 7.17 -14.05 25.57
N ASP A 197 8.27 -14.48 26.22
CA ASP A 197 8.95 -13.65 27.21
C ASP A 197 9.07 -12.26 26.58
N GLY A 198 8.55 -11.23 27.25
CA GLY A 198 8.45 -9.84 26.76
C GLY A 198 9.80 -9.16 26.55
N GLY A 199 10.72 -9.80 25.83
CA GLY A 199 11.95 -9.24 25.33
C GLY A 199 11.68 -8.16 24.29
N GLU A 200 12.73 -7.43 23.93
CA GLU A 200 12.65 -6.25 23.07
C GLU A 200 12.09 -6.54 21.66
N ARG A 201 12.04 -7.81 21.23
CA ARG A 201 11.60 -8.23 19.88
C ARG A 201 10.81 -9.53 19.95
N VAL A 202 9.63 -9.53 19.34
CA VAL A 202 8.74 -10.70 19.23
C VAL A 202 8.71 -11.15 17.76
N PRO A 203 8.95 -12.45 17.46
CA PRO A 203 8.81 -12.96 16.10
C PRO A 203 7.33 -13.01 15.69
N LEU A 204 7.05 -12.65 14.43
CA LEU A 204 5.73 -12.87 13.84
C LEU A 204 5.49 -14.36 13.62
N ASP A 205 4.24 -14.77 13.74
CA ASP A 205 3.81 -16.08 13.24
C ASP A 205 3.76 -16.12 11.70
N ASP A 206 3.52 -17.30 11.14
CA ASP A 206 3.52 -17.50 9.69
C ASP A 206 2.36 -16.78 8.98
N TYR A 207 1.17 -16.70 9.58
CA TYR A 207 0.01 -16.00 9.00
C TYR A 207 0.17 -14.48 9.09
N GLU A 208 0.81 -13.99 10.15
CA GLU A 208 1.21 -12.60 10.30
C GLU A 208 2.27 -12.22 9.27
N MET A 209 3.28 -13.08 9.05
CA MET A 209 4.27 -12.86 8.00
C MET A 209 3.64 -12.87 6.61
N ALA A 210 2.73 -13.82 6.32
CA ALA A 210 1.95 -13.85 5.09
C ALA A 210 1.18 -12.55 4.88
N SER A 211 0.45 -12.10 5.91
CA SER A 211 -0.30 -10.84 5.87
C SER A 211 0.65 -9.64 5.65
N ARG A 212 1.78 -9.60 6.35
CA ARG A 212 2.74 -8.50 6.22
C ARG A 212 3.32 -8.42 4.82
N LEU A 213 3.65 -9.56 4.22
CA LEU A 213 4.10 -9.64 2.82
C LEU A 213 3.00 -9.21 1.85
N SER A 214 1.76 -9.72 2.00
CA SER A 214 0.66 -9.43 1.08
C SER A 214 0.29 -7.95 1.07
N PHE A 215 0.20 -7.31 2.23
CA PHE A 215 -0.08 -5.88 2.29
C PHE A 215 1.11 -5.01 1.89
N PHE A 216 2.34 -5.49 2.12
CA PHE A 216 3.53 -4.75 1.71
C PHE A 216 3.72 -4.77 0.19
N LEU A 217 3.40 -5.88 -0.48
CA LEU A 217 3.67 -6.07 -1.91
C LEU A 217 2.45 -5.90 -2.82
N TRP A 218 1.25 -6.21 -2.34
CA TRP A 218 0.02 -6.22 -3.14
C TRP A 218 -1.11 -5.37 -2.57
N GLU A 219 -0.95 -4.77 -1.38
CA GLU A 219 -1.97 -3.96 -0.71
C GLU A 219 -3.32 -4.69 -0.56
N THR A 220 -3.29 -6.01 -0.38
CA THR A 220 -4.47 -6.86 -0.19
C THR A 220 -4.13 -8.09 0.67
N MET A 221 -5.11 -8.97 0.89
CA MET A 221 -4.95 -10.20 1.67
C MET A 221 -4.00 -11.22 1.00
N PRO A 222 -3.44 -12.20 1.74
CA PRO A 222 -2.68 -13.30 1.17
C PRO A 222 -3.49 -14.08 0.12
N ASP A 223 -2.82 -14.56 -0.92
CA ASP A 223 -3.40 -15.53 -1.84
C ASP A 223 -3.29 -16.96 -1.29
N ASP A 224 -3.89 -17.92 -1.99
CA ASP A 224 -3.97 -19.31 -1.53
C ASP A 224 -2.58 -19.94 -1.33
N GLU A 225 -1.65 -19.65 -2.24
CA GLU A 225 -0.28 -20.14 -2.13
C GLU A 225 0.43 -19.60 -0.87
N LEU A 226 0.22 -18.32 -0.55
CA LEU A 226 0.82 -17.72 0.64
C LEU A 226 0.13 -18.19 1.94
N PHE A 227 -1.18 -18.46 1.90
CA PHE A 227 -1.89 -19.11 3.01
C PHE A 227 -1.40 -20.54 3.26
N GLU A 228 -1.19 -21.32 2.21
CA GLU A 228 -0.65 -22.68 2.32
C GLU A 228 0.79 -22.68 2.86
N ALA A 229 1.62 -21.75 2.38
CA ALA A 229 2.98 -21.58 2.89
C ALA A 229 2.98 -21.25 4.39
N ALA A 230 2.04 -20.40 4.82
CA ALA A 230 1.87 -20.08 6.23
C ALA A 230 1.46 -21.31 7.06
N GLU A 231 0.50 -22.09 6.57
CA GLU A 231 0.05 -23.33 7.22
C GLU A 231 1.18 -24.36 7.36
N LYS A 232 2.07 -24.44 6.37
CA LYS A 232 3.23 -25.35 6.35
C LYS A 232 4.41 -24.85 7.19
N GLY A 233 4.36 -23.61 7.72
CA GLY A 233 5.44 -23.02 8.51
C GLY A 233 6.64 -22.54 7.67
N GLU A 234 6.44 -22.31 6.38
CA GLU A 234 7.52 -21.98 5.43
C GLU A 234 7.99 -20.52 5.56
N LEU A 235 7.17 -19.65 6.17
CA LEU A 235 7.40 -18.21 6.28
C LEU A 235 8.19 -17.80 7.54
N ARG A 236 8.63 -18.76 8.36
CA ARG A 236 9.57 -18.52 9.47
C ARG A 236 11.02 -18.33 9.03
N THR A 237 11.34 -18.68 7.79
CA THR A 237 12.71 -18.66 7.29
C THR A 237 12.91 -17.51 6.31
N ARG A 238 14.12 -16.94 6.30
CA ARG A 238 14.48 -15.89 5.32
C ARG A 238 14.34 -16.38 3.89
N ASP A 239 14.71 -17.62 3.62
CA ASP A 239 14.66 -18.20 2.28
C ASP A 239 13.21 -18.41 1.81
N GLY A 240 12.32 -18.89 2.69
CA GLY A 240 10.89 -19.02 2.39
C GLY A 240 10.23 -17.67 2.13
N VAL A 241 10.49 -16.68 2.98
CA VAL A 241 10.02 -15.29 2.78
C VAL A 241 10.52 -14.72 1.45
N ALA A 242 11.82 -14.85 1.15
CA ALA A 242 12.40 -14.33 -0.09
C ALA A 242 11.84 -14.99 -1.34
N MET A 243 11.59 -16.31 -1.29
CA MET A 243 10.97 -17.05 -2.38
C MET A 243 9.57 -16.53 -2.70
N HIS A 244 8.70 -16.42 -1.70
CA HIS A 244 7.33 -15.92 -1.93
C HIS A 244 7.31 -14.44 -2.30
N ALA A 245 8.19 -13.60 -1.71
CA ALA A 245 8.31 -12.20 -2.09
C ALA A 245 8.71 -12.03 -3.56
N ALA A 246 9.66 -12.84 -4.06
CA ALA A 246 10.08 -12.80 -5.46
C ALA A 246 8.94 -13.15 -6.42
N ARG A 247 8.20 -14.22 -6.11
CA ARG A 247 6.98 -14.60 -6.84
C ARG A 247 5.95 -13.46 -6.86
N MET A 248 5.74 -12.82 -5.72
CA MET A 248 4.76 -11.74 -5.58
C MET A 248 5.16 -10.49 -6.37
N LEU A 249 6.45 -10.18 -6.46
CA LEU A 249 6.97 -9.08 -7.28
C LEU A 249 6.82 -9.33 -8.79
N GLU A 250 6.71 -10.59 -9.23
CA GLU A 250 6.46 -10.90 -10.64
C GLU A 250 4.98 -10.69 -11.02
N ASP A 251 4.06 -10.79 -10.06
CA ASP A 251 2.63 -10.61 -10.24
C ASP A 251 2.25 -9.14 -10.55
N PRO A 252 1.34 -8.88 -11.51
CA PRO A 252 0.90 -7.53 -11.86
C PRO A 252 0.33 -6.70 -10.70
N ARG A 253 -0.20 -7.33 -9.64
CA ARG A 253 -0.69 -6.63 -8.44
C ARG A 253 0.39 -5.79 -7.77
N SER A 254 1.67 -6.18 -7.92
CA SER A 254 2.79 -5.42 -7.35
C SER A 254 2.99 -4.04 -8.00
N ASP A 255 2.50 -3.83 -9.23
CA ASP A 255 2.65 -2.56 -9.94
C ASP A 255 1.85 -1.44 -9.24
N ALA A 256 0.64 -1.74 -8.77
CA ALA A 256 -0.20 -0.78 -8.05
C ALA A 256 0.42 -0.37 -6.72
N MET A 257 1.00 -1.32 -5.98
CA MET A 257 1.73 -1.03 -4.74
C MET A 257 2.92 -0.11 -5.00
N LEU A 258 3.73 -0.40 -6.01
CA LEU A 258 4.89 0.42 -6.36
C LEU A 258 4.49 1.85 -6.69
N GLN A 259 3.42 2.02 -7.48
CA GLN A 259 2.87 3.33 -7.80
C GLN A 259 2.37 4.05 -6.54
N ASN A 260 1.54 3.39 -5.72
CA ASN A 260 0.96 3.98 -4.51
C ASN A 260 2.02 4.36 -3.47
N PHE A 261 3.05 3.53 -3.28
CA PHE A 261 4.16 3.84 -2.38
C PHE A 261 4.88 5.12 -2.82
N HIS A 262 5.29 5.21 -4.09
CA HIS A 262 6.03 6.36 -4.59
C HIS A 262 5.15 7.61 -4.71
N ALA A 263 3.88 7.46 -5.07
CA ALA A 263 2.92 8.57 -5.07
C ALA A 263 2.77 9.17 -3.67
N ASN A 264 2.70 8.35 -2.62
CA ASN A 264 2.67 8.84 -1.25
C ASN A 264 4.01 9.42 -0.79
N TRP A 265 5.13 8.77 -1.11
CA TRP A 265 6.47 9.24 -0.75
C TRP A 265 6.78 10.62 -1.36
N LEU A 266 6.44 10.81 -2.64
CA LEU A 266 6.60 12.08 -3.37
C LEU A 266 5.44 13.07 -3.14
N SER A 267 4.42 12.69 -2.37
CA SER A 267 3.20 13.48 -2.16
C SER A 267 2.48 13.86 -3.47
N LEU A 268 2.45 12.98 -4.48
CA LEU A 268 1.86 13.27 -5.80
C LEU A 268 0.37 13.63 -5.73
N GLY A 269 -0.36 13.14 -4.73
CA GLY A 269 -1.75 13.56 -4.48
C GLY A 269 -1.90 15.07 -4.20
N ALA A 270 -0.82 15.77 -3.83
CA ALA A 270 -0.85 17.23 -3.69
C ALA A 270 -0.96 17.98 -5.03
N LEU A 271 -0.84 17.28 -6.17
CA LEU A 271 -1.17 17.83 -7.49
C LEU A 271 -2.68 17.95 -7.70
N ASP A 272 -3.47 17.13 -7.01
CA ASP A 272 -4.93 17.15 -7.13
C ASP A 272 -5.47 18.46 -6.57
N GLY A 273 -6.02 19.31 -7.46
CA GLY A 273 -6.49 20.64 -7.09
C GLY A 273 -5.38 21.66 -6.82
N LEU A 274 -4.14 21.39 -7.24
CA LEU A 274 -3.05 22.36 -7.14
C LEU A 274 -3.32 23.57 -8.03
N VAL A 275 -3.41 24.75 -7.41
CA VAL A 275 -3.59 26.03 -8.12
C VAL A 275 -2.33 26.88 -8.00
N LYS A 276 -1.94 27.49 -9.11
CA LYS A 276 -0.87 28.50 -9.19
C LYS A 276 -1.47 29.85 -9.59
N ASP A 277 -0.76 30.92 -9.24
CA ASP A 277 -1.12 32.26 -9.69
C ASP A 277 -0.95 32.33 -11.22
N SER A 278 -2.05 32.52 -11.94
CA SER A 278 -2.07 32.53 -13.41
C SER A 278 -1.41 33.76 -14.03
N GLU A 279 -1.23 34.85 -13.29
CA GLU A 279 -0.46 36.00 -13.78
C GLU A 279 1.05 35.70 -13.76
N ILE A 280 1.50 34.88 -12.81
CA ILE A 280 2.92 34.51 -12.64
C ILE A 280 3.27 33.24 -13.43
N PHE A 281 2.35 32.27 -13.47
CA PHE A 281 2.52 30.96 -14.12
C PHE A 281 1.38 30.70 -15.12
N PRO A 282 1.32 31.45 -16.23
CA PRO A 282 0.21 31.36 -17.20
C PRO A 282 0.10 29.97 -17.85
N ASP A 283 1.22 29.25 -17.97
CA ASP A 283 1.27 27.96 -18.63
C ASP A 283 0.96 26.79 -17.66
N PHE A 284 0.78 27.05 -16.36
CA PHE A 284 0.43 26.01 -15.40
C PHE A 284 -1.09 25.88 -15.27
N SER A 285 -1.65 24.84 -15.87
CA SER A 285 -3.08 24.52 -15.79
C SER A 285 -3.34 23.27 -14.92
N PRO A 286 -4.60 23.02 -14.52
CA PRO A 286 -4.97 21.75 -13.89
C PRO A 286 -4.65 20.52 -14.76
N GLU A 287 -4.70 20.66 -16.09
CA GLU A 287 -4.31 19.61 -17.03
C GLU A 287 -2.80 19.31 -16.93
N ILE A 288 -1.95 20.34 -16.85
CA ILE A 288 -0.52 20.16 -16.61
C ILE A 288 -0.26 19.42 -15.28
N ALA A 289 -1.00 19.76 -14.21
CA ALA A 289 -0.85 19.06 -12.94
C ALA A 289 -1.16 17.55 -13.07
N THR A 290 -2.23 17.20 -13.80
CA THR A 290 -2.59 15.81 -14.11
C THR A 290 -1.50 15.11 -14.93
N LEU A 291 -1.01 15.75 -16.00
CA LEU A 291 0.03 15.17 -16.86
C LEU A 291 1.36 14.99 -16.12
N LEU A 292 1.73 15.90 -15.22
CA LEU A 292 2.92 15.77 -14.38
C LEU A 292 2.83 14.56 -13.42
N ARG A 293 1.62 14.27 -12.92
CA ARG A 293 1.35 13.07 -12.10
C ARG A 293 1.58 11.82 -12.93
N GLU A 294 0.93 11.74 -14.11
CA GLU A 294 1.03 10.59 -15.01
C GLU A 294 2.47 10.35 -15.51
N GLN A 295 3.19 11.42 -15.91
CA GLN A 295 4.61 11.36 -16.23
C GLN A 295 5.41 10.67 -15.11
N THR A 296 5.21 11.13 -13.88
CA THR A 296 6.00 10.66 -12.74
C THR A 296 5.68 9.20 -12.44
N GLU A 297 4.41 8.80 -12.49
CA GLU A 297 3.97 7.41 -12.32
C GLU A 297 4.52 6.48 -13.42
N LEU A 298 4.53 6.93 -14.67
CA LEU A 298 5.15 6.21 -15.79
C LEU A 298 6.66 6.06 -15.61
N PHE A 299 7.35 7.12 -15.19
CA PHE A 299 8.78 7.07 -14.92
C PHE A 299 9.13 6.10 -13.79
N ILE A 300 8.36 6.09 -12.70
CA ILE A 300 8.55 5.14 -11.60
C ILE A 300 8.36 3.71 -12.10
N LYS A 301 7.31 3.46 -12.89
CA LYS A 301 7.08 2.15 -13.51
C LYS A 301 8.25 1.75 -14.40
N ASP A 302 8.72 2.65 -15.26
CA ASP A 302 9.87 2.39 -16.14
C ASP A 302 11.11 1.98 -15.34
N VAL A 303 11.48 2.74 -14.29
CA VAL A 303 12.66 2.43 -13.48
C VAL A 303 12.55 1.09 -12.76
N PHE A 304 11.41 0.80 -12.14
CA PHE A 304 11.28 -0.37 -11.26
C PHE A 304 10.79 -1.64 -11.95
N ARG A 305 9.92 -1.52 -12.95
CA ARG A 305 9.33 -2.66 -13.67
C ARG A 305 10.10 -3.01 -14.92
N ASP A 306 10.36 -2.01 -15.76
CA ASP A 306 10.91 -2.22 -17.10
C ASP A 306 12.45 -2.05 -17.13
N GLY A 307 12.98 -1.35 -16.13
CA GLY A 307 14.39 -1.00 -15.95
C GLY A 307 15.16 -1.92 -15.01
N ASP A 308 16.10 -1.35 -14.25
CA ASP A 308 17.04 -2.10 -13.41
C ASP A 308 16.61 -2.23 -11.94
N GLY A 309 15.49 -1.61 -11.55
CA GLY A 309 14.95 -1.68 -10.20
C GLY A 309 15.74 -0.90 -9.15
N ARG A 310 16.62 0.02 -9.56
CA ARG A 310 17.54 0.69 -8.63
C ARG A 310 17.10 2.09 -8.26
N TRP A 311 17.28 2.39 -6.97
CA TRP A 311 17.17 3.73 -6.45
C TRP A 311 18.10 4.74 -7.13
N ALA A 312 19.31 4.31 -7.49
CA ALA A 312 20.25 5.15 -8.24
C ALA A 312 19.62 5.65 -9.56
N SER A 313 19.01 4.75 -10.32
CA SER A 313 18.34 5.08 -11.58
C SER A 313 17.18 6.06 -11.37
N LEU A 314 16.39 5.89 -10.30
CA LEU A 314 15.33 6.84 -9.94
C LEU A 314 15.87 8.27 -9.70
N LEU A 315 17.07 8.38 -9.12
CA LEU A 315 17.68 9.67 -8.76
C LEU A 315 18.54 10.28 -9.87
N THR A 316 19.00 9.49 -10.85
CA THR A 316 19.99 9.96 -11.82
C THR A 316 19.61 9.73 -13.28
N SER A 317 18.44 9.15 -13.57
CA SER A 317 17.99 8.97 -14.95
C SER A 317 17.76 10.31 -15.65
N ASP A 318 18.15 10.38 -16.91
CA ASP A 318 17.87 11.48 -17.85
C ASP A 318 16.56 11.26 -18.63
N THR A 319 15.91 10.12 -18.45
CA THR A 319 14.64 9.79 -19.11
C THR A 319 13.48 10.54 -18.49
N PHE A 320 12.73 11.26 -19.33
CA PHE A 320 11.42 11.83 -19.03
C PHE A 320 10.38 11.22 -19.97
N PHE A 321 9.12 11.15 -19.53
CA PHE A 321 8.00 10.77 -20.39
C PHE A 321 7.21 12.02 -20.73
N VAL A 322 7.02 12.31 -22.01
CA VAL A 322 6.27 13.49 -22.44
C VAL A 322 5.28 13.13 -23.55
N ASN A 323 4.12 13.76 -23.52
CA ASN A 323 3.24 13.88 -24.67
C ASN A 323 3.42 15.26 -25.33
N ASP A 324 2.62 15.59 -26.33
CA ASP A 324 2.63 16.89 -27.01
C ASP A 324 2.49 18.08 -26.05
N THR A 325 1.51 18.05 -25.14
CA THR A 325 1.25 19.11 -24.16
C THR A 325 2.43 19.30 -23.20
N LEU A 326 3.00 18.22 -22.64
CA LEU A 326 4.15 18.34 -21.75
C LEU A 326 5.45 18.70 -22.48
N ALA A 327 5.61 18.26 -23.73
CA ALA A 327 6.76 18.66 -24.54
C ALA A 327 6.74 20.18 -24.78
N GLU A 328 5.58 20.75 -25.11
CA GLU A 328 5.40 22.21 -25.21
C GLU A 328 5.68 22.89 -23.87
N PHE A 329 5.11 22.38 -22.77
CA PHE A 329 5.31 22.93 -21.42
C PHE A 329 6.79 22.95 -20.97
N TYR A 330 7.55 21.91 -21.29
CA TYR A 330 8.99 21.86 -20.98
C TYR A 330 9.87 22.58 -22.01
N GLY A 331 9.33 22.97 -23.16
CA GLY A 331 10.07 23.54 -24.28
C GLY A 331 10.99 22.52 -24.96
N ILE A 332 10.51 21.30 -25.14
CA ILE A 332 11.23 20.21 -25.82
C ILE A 332 10.86 20.24 -27.30
N ASP A 333 11.85 20.47 -28.17
CA ASP A 333 11.65 20.47 -29.61
C ASP A 333 11.35 19.06 -30.14
N GLY A 334 10.33 18.93 -30.98
CA GLY A 334 9.98 17.67 -31.61
C GLY A 334 8.56 17.63 -32.17
N THR A 335 8.16 16.45 -32.65
CA THR A 335 6.76 16.15 -32.97
C THR A 335 6.36 14.99 -32.08
N PHE A 336 5.40 15.24 -31.21
CA PHE A 336 4.89 14.29 -30.22
C PHE A 336 3.41 14.04 -30.47
N SER A 337 2.92 12.94 -29.90
CA SER A 337 1.50 12.61 -29.91
C SER A 337 0.85 12.90 -28.55
N ASP A 338 -0.47 12.76 -28.46
CA ASP A 338 -1.21 12.84 -27.19
C ASP A 338 -0.73 11.79 -26.17
N GLY A 339 -0.10 10.70 -26.64
CA GLY A 339 0.45 9.63 -25.79
C GLY A 339 1.84 9.95 -25.26
N PHE A 340 2.16 9.40 -24.09
CA PHE A 340 3.48 9.56 -23.48
C PHE A 340 4.57 8.77 -24.22
N GLU A 341 5.66 9.46 -24.52
CA GLU A 341 6.84 8.91 -25.18
C GLU A 341 8.10 9.21 -24.35
N PRO A 342 9.05 8.26 -24.22
CA PRO A 342 10.27 8.51 -23.48
C PRO A 342 11.23 9.42 -24.27
N VAL A 343 11.79 10.42 -23.59
CA VAL A 343 12.79 11.35 -24.12
C VAL A 343 13.97 11.44 -23.16
N SER A 344 15.19 11.51 -23.70
CA SER A 344 16.39 11.79 -22.91
C SER A 344 16.59 13.30 -22.86
N LEU A 345 16.67 13.87 -21.66
CA LEU A 345 16.92 15.29 -21.50
C LEU A 345 18.39 15.64 -21.83
N PRO A 346 18.64 16.86 -22.33
CA PRO A 346 20.00 17.35 -22.51
C PRO A 346 20.83 17.28 -21.22
N ALA A 347 22.14 17.02 -21.34
CA ALA A 347 23.04 16.78 -20.21
C ALA A 347 23.22 17.96 -19.24
N ASP A 348 22.74 19.17 -19.59
CA ASP A 348 22.74 20.35 -18.73
C ASP A 348 21.48 20.48 -17.85
N ARG A 349 20.49 19.60 -18.04
CA ARG A 349 19.28 19.56 -17.23
C ARG A 349 19.47 18.71 -15.97
N PRO A 350 18.81 19.06 -14.84
CA PRO A 350 18.84 18.22 -13.65
C PRO A 350 18.19 16.86 -13.90
N LEU A 351 18.73 15.81 -13.27
CA LEU A 351 18.34 14.42 -13.49
C LEU A 351 17.43 13.88 -12.38
N GLY A 352 16.74 12.77 -12.69
CA GLY A 352 15.99 11.97 -11.73
C GLY A 352 14.64 12.55 -11.30
N VAL A 353 13.98 11.81 -10.41
CA VAL A 353 12.60 12.08 -10.00
C VAL A 353 12.38 13.48 -9.40
N PHE A 354 13.39 14.05 -8.74
CA PHE A 354 13.27 15.39 -8.13
C PHE A 354 13.45 16.54 -9.13
N SER A 355 13.86 16.27 -10.36
CA SER A 355 13.90 17.28 -11.41
C SER A 355 12.62 17.35 -12.24
N GLN A 356 11.79 16.30 -12.19
CA GLN A 356 10.51 16.23 -12.88
C GLN A 356 9.53 17.27 -12.34
N GLY A 357 8.70 17.86 -13.21
CA GLY A 357 7.86 19.02 -12.88
C GLY A 357 6.91 18.84 -11.70
N ALA A 358 6.49 17.61 -11.38
CA ALA A 358 5.68 17.30 -10.20
C ALA A 358 6.35 17.78 -8.90
N PHE A 359 7.61 17.43 -8.67
CA PHE A 359 8.34 17.76 -7.46
C PHE A 359 8.47 19.28 -7.18
N PRO A 360 9.00 20.11 -8.10
CA PRO A 360 9.08 21.54 -7.90
C PRO A 360 7.72 22.22 -7.85
N ALA A 361 6.67 21.67 -8.48
CA ALA A 361 5.30 22.20 -8.43
C ALA A 361 4.67 22.02 -7.04
N ILE A 362 4.74 20.80 -6.49
CA ILE A 362 4.26 20.45 -5.14
C ILE A 362 5.00 21.27 -4.08
N HIS A 363 6.33 21.40 -4.22
CA HIS A 363 7.18 22.10 -3.25
C HIS A 363 7.44 23.58 -3.59
N ALA A 364 6.52 24.22 -4.30
CA ALA A 364 6.50 25.67 -4.53
C ALA A 364 5.40 26.36 -3.71
N ARG A 365 5.41 27.70 -3.70
CA ARG A 365 4.23 28.50 -3.32
C ARG A 365 3.31 28.64 -4.54
N GLY A 366 2.12 29.21 -4.34
CA GLY A 366 1.23 29.52 -5.46
C GLY A 366 1.77 30.64 -6.35
N ASP A 367 2.51 31.57 -5.74
CA ASP A 367 3.03 32.83 -6.30
C ASP A 367 4.54 32.80 -6.58
N GLY A 368 5.21 31.66 -6.38
CA GLY A 368 6.66 31.61 -6.56
C GLY A 368 7.31 30.29 -6.19
N THR A 369 8.59 30.14 -6.57
CA THR A 369 9.39 28.97 -6.19
C THR A 369 9.75 29.00 -4.70
N SER A 370 10.11 27.85 -4.12
CA SER A 370 10.54 27.76 -2.72
C SER A 370 11.67 26.74 -2.54
N PRO A 371 12.93 27.19 -2.52
CA PRO A 371 14.07 26.34 -2.15
C PRO A 371 13.92 25.76 -0.74
N VAL A 372 13.31 26.51 0.18
CA VAL A 372 13.08 26.07 1.56
C VAL A 372 12.16 24.86 1.62
N ARG A 373 11.00 24.88 0.94
CA ARG A 373 10.07 23.72 0.93
C ARG A 373 10.70 22.48 0.32
N ARG A 374 11.48 22.64 -0.76
CA ARG A 374 12.24 21.53 -1.38
C ARG A 374 13.30 21.00 -0.41
N GLY A 375 14.04 21.89 0.25
CA GLY A 375 15.05 21.52 1.25
C GLY A 375 14.46 20.78 2.45
N ILE A 376 13.29 21.19 2.96
CA ILE A 376 12.57 20.50 4.03
C ILE A 376 12.20 19.07 3.59
N PHE A 377 11.70 18.90 2.36
CA PHE A 377 11.42 17.56 1.82
C PHE A 377 12.70 16.73 1.76
N MET A 378 13.78 17.25 1.18
CA MET A 378 15.04 16.51 1.06
C MET A 378 15.60 16.11 2.43
N LEU A 379 15.62 17.04 3.38
CA LEU A 379 16.10 16.77 4.73
C LEU A 379 15.25 15.69 5.41
N GLY A 380 13.92 15.82 5.39
CA GLY A 380 13.03 14.93 6.13
C GLY A 380 12.76 13.58 5.46
N LYS A 381 12.44 13.58 4.16
CA LYS A 381 11.98 12.39 3.42
C LYS A 381 13.09 11.62 2.72
N VAL A 382 14.26 12.22 2.52
CA VAL A 382 15.40 11.58 1.82
C VAL A 382 16.57 11.36 2.77
N LEU A 383 16.94 12.36 3.56
CA LEU A 383 18.09 12.29 4.48
C LEU A 383 17.69 11.90 5.91
N CYS A 384 16.40 11.69 6.16
CA CYS A 384 15.82 11.35 7.47
C CYS A 384 16.13 12.34 8.60
N GLY A 385 16.58 13.56 8.32
CA GLY A 385 16.87 14.60 9.32
C GLY A 385 15.63 15.38 9.75
N ALA A 386 15.74 16.09 10.87
CA ALA A 386 14.71 17.01 11.37
C ALA A 386 15.20 18.46 11.30
N VAL A 387 14.31 19.39 10.97
CA VAL A 387 14.56 20.81 11.23
C VAL A 387 14.39 21.01 12.74
N PRO A 388 15.42 21.47 13.47
CA PRO A 388 15.28 21.71 14.90
C PRO A 388 14.21 22.79 15.12
N ASP A 389 13.39 22.60 16.16
CA ASP A 389 12.42 23.61 16.57
C ASP A 389 13.14 24.95 16.79
N VAL A 390 12.56 26.03 16.28
CA VAL A 390 13.12 27.39 16.44
C VAL A 390 13.21 27.69 17.94
N PRO A 391 14.37 28.09 18.49
CA PRO A 391 14.44 28.50 19.90
C PRO A 391 13.48 29.68 20.17
N PRO A 392 12.87 29.76 21.37
CA PRO A 392 11.90 30.79 21.72
C PRO A 392 12.44 32.22 21.67
#